data_AF-A0A6I3P7Z9-F1
#
_entry.id   AF-A0A6I3P7Z9-F1
#
_cell.length_a   1.000
_cell.length_b   1.000
_cell.length_c   1.000
_cell.angle_alpha   90.00
_cell.angle_beta   90.00
_cell.angle_gamma   90.00
#
_symmetry.space_group_name_H-M   'P 1'
#
loop_
_entity.id
_entity.type
_entity.pdbx_description
1 polymer ?
#
loop_
_entity_poly.entity_id
_entity_poly.type
_entity_poly.pdbx_seq_one_letter_code
_entity_poly.pdbx_strand_id
1 'polypeptide(L)'
;MNEASLTTIISVLIPSIISIVGFRVTYYSMKQSFQNELKRNRDTLALDNMSKIPYRVLSLFDKMIENNSLKNTKDKERKQEENLKNFKEIMNIIYSYGSKESIKIVSLMQKENYEAAVTQINQNEYRTMAIFVLLATQIKYDVTSVAVSPRYWFIMKLKDFDSQQNRLSEATNKLIGELGLDDNFRM
;
A
#
# COMPACT_ATOMS: atom_id res chain seq x y z
N MET A 1 -59.80 -41.53 -10.35
CA MET A 1 -58.51 -41.30 -9.66
C MET A 1 -58.84 -41.19 -8.18
N ASN A 2 -58.34 -42.09 -7.33
CA ASN A 2 -58.72 -42.11 -5.91
C ASN A 2 -58.12 -40.90 -5.18
N GLU A 3 -58.84 -40.34 -4.20
CA GLU A 3 -58.34 -39.21 -3.37
C GLU A 3 -57.00 -39.54 -2.70
N ALA A 4 -56.77 -40.81 -2.36
CA ALA A 4 -55.51 -41.32 -1.84
C ALA A 4 -54.34 -41.19 -2.84
N SER A 5 -54.59 -41.32 -4.14
CA SER A 5 -53.58 -41.17 -5.19
C SER A 5 -53.19 -39.70 -5.38
N LEU A 6 -54.18 -38.80 -5.33
CA LEU A 6 -53.98 -37.35 -5.50
C LEU A 6 -53.19 -36.76 -4.32
N THR A 7 -53.56 -37.13 -3.09
CA THR A 7 -52.87 -36.70 -1.86
C THR A 7 -51.42 -37.18 -1.82
N THR A 8 -51.16 -38.43 -2.25
CA THR A 8 -49.79 -38.99 -2.34
C THR A 8 -48.91 -38.24 -3.34
N ILE A 9 -49.46 -37.87 -4.50
CA ILE A 9 -48.72 -37.10 -5.53
C ILE A 9 -48.37 -35.71 -5.01
N ILE A 10 -49.33 -35.04 -4.37
CA ILE A 10 -49.13 -33.70 -3.79
C ILE A 10 -48.09 -33.74 -2.65
N SER A 11 -48.14 -34.78 -1.79
CA SER A 11 -47.20 -34.93 -0.66
C SER A 11 -45.77 -35.25 -1.09
N VAL A 12 -45.53 -35.70 -2.32
CA VAL A 12 -44.18 -35.98 -2.85
C VAL A 12 -43.68 -34.82 -3.71
N LEU A 13 -44.50 -34.31 -4.63
CA LEU A 13 -44.08 -33.27 -5.57
C LEU A 13 -43.73 -31.95 -4.87
N ILE A 14 -44.52 -31.53 -3.87
CA ILE A 14 -44.28 -30.27 -3.16
C ILE A 14 -42.92 -30.32 -2.41
N PRO A 15 -42.62 -31.33 -1.57
CA PRO A 15 -41.30 -31.43 -0.96
C PRO A 15 -40.15 -31.54 -1.97
N SER A 16 -40.34 -32.24 -3.10
CA SER A 16 -39.31 -32.32 -4.14
C SER A 16 -38.98 -30.95 -4.75
N ILE A 17 -39.99 -30.14 -5.08
CA ILE A 17 -39.78 -28.79 -5.62
C ILE A 17 -39.12 -27.89 -4.57
N ILE A 18 -39.60 -27.93 -3.32
CA ILE A 18 -39.01 -27.18 -2.21
C ILE A 18 -37.55 -27.57 -2.00
N SER A 19 -37.23 -28.87 -2.07
CA SER A 19 -35.86 -29.38 -1.96
C SER A 19 -34.96 -28.88 -3.09
N ILE A 20 -35.42 -28.92 -4.34
CA ILE A 20 -34.66 -28.41 -5.51
C ILE A 20 -34.39 -26.91 -5.35
N VAL A 21 -35.40 -26.12 -4.97
CA VAL A 21 -35.26 -24.68 -4.74
C VAL A 21 -34.32 -24.42 -3.56
N GLY A 22 -34.47 -25.14 -2.46
CA GLY A 22 -33.63 -25.03 -1.27
C GLY A 22 -32.17 -25.37 -1.57
N PHE A 23 -31.91 -26.42 -2.36
CA PHE A 23 -30.58 -26.78 -2.81
C PHE A 23 -29.98 -25.69 -3.69
N ARG A 24 -30.76 -25.10 -4.60
CA ARG A 24 -30.31 -23.99 -5.44
C ARG A 24 -29.92 -22.77 -4.62
N VAL A 25 -30.76 -22.35 -3.67
CA VAL A 25 -30.47 -21.22 -2.77
C VAL A 25 -29.22 -21.51 -1.94
N THR A 26 -29.13 -22.71 -1.36
CA THR A 26 -27.96 -23.15 -0.57
C THR A 26 -26.67 -23.10 -1.40
N TYR A 27 -26.72 -23.61 -2.64
CA TYR A 27 -25.57 -23.58 -3.54
C TYR A 27 -25.09 -22.15 -3.84
N TYR A 28 -26.01 -21.23 -4.16
CA TYR A 28 -25.64 -19.82 -4.40
C TYR A 28 -25.09 -19.15 -3.14
N SER A 29 -25.71 -19.37 -1.98
CA SER A 29 -25.24 -18.86 -0.69
C SER A 29 -23.84 -19.37 -0.36
N MET A 30 -23.59 -20.66 -0.55
CA MET A 30 -22.29 -21.28 -0.30
C MET A 30 -21.22 -20.75 -1.26
N LYS A 31 -21.57 -20.60 -2.55
CA LYS A 31 -20.67 -19.99 -3.54
C LYS A 31 -20.32 -18.55 -3.16
N GLN A 32 -21.29 -17.75 -2.74
CA GLN A 32 -21.06 -16.37 -2.31
C GLN A 32 -20.17 -16.31 -1.06
N SER A 33 -20.43 -17.16 -0.06
CA SER A 33 -19.61 -17.26 1.15
C SER A 33 -18.16 -17.60 0.81
N PHE A 34 -17.94 -18.57 -0.07
CA PHE A 34 -16.61 -18.95 -0.51
C PHE A 34 -15.88 -17.80 -1.22
N GLN A 35 -16.55 -17.05 -2.09
CA GLN A 35 -15.95 -15.88 -2.75
C GLN A 35 -15.61 -14.77 -1.76
N ASN A 36 -16.46 -14.53 -0.76
CA ASN A 36 -16.20 -13.55 0.29
C ASN A 36 -14.99 -13.97 1.15
N GLU A 37 -14.87 -15.25 1.46
CA GLU A 37 -13.73 -15.78 2.21
C GLU A 37 -12.44 -15.69 1.41
N LEU A 38 -12.46 -16.01 0.12
CA LEU A 38 -11.31 -15.82 -0.77
C LEU A 38 -10.87 -14.36 -0.83
N LYS A 39 -11.83 -13.43 -0.97
CA LYS A 39 -11.54 -11.99 -0.95
C LYS A 39 -10.91 -11.59 0.38
N ARG A 40 -11.52 -11.98 1.50
CA ARG A 40 -10.99 -11.70 2.84
C ARG A 40 -9.57 -12.24 3.01
N ASN A 41 -9.28 -13.46 2.56
CA ASN A 41 -7.94 -14.05 2.67
C ASN A 41 -6.91 -13.27 1.85
N ARG A 42 -7.27 -12.81 0.64
CA ARG A 42 -6.41 -11.95 -0.18
C ARG A 42 -6.15 -10.60 0.50
N ASP A 43 -7.20 -9.97 1.03
CA ASP A 43 -7.10 -8.69 1.73
C ASP A 43 -6.23 -8.83 2.99
N THR A 44 -6.42 -9.89 3.77
CA THR A 44 -5.57 -10.22 4.94
C THR A 44 -4.10 -10.41 4.55
N LEU A 45 -3.82 -11.13 3.46
CA LEU A 45 -2.46 -11.33 2.99
C LEU A 45 -1.80 -10.02 2.55
N ALA A 46 -2.53 -9.16 1.85
CA ALA A 46 -2.05 -7.84 1.46
C ALA A 46 -1.77 -6.97 2.70
N LEU A 47 -2.69 -6.95 3.67
CA LEU A 47 -2.51 -6.21 4.93
C LEU A 47 -1.30 -6.71 5.71
N ASP A 48 -1.10 -8.02 5.84
CA ASP A 48 0.05 -8.58 6.56
C ASP A 48 1.38 -8.17 5.91
N ASN A 49 1.50 -8.35 4.59
CA ASN A 49 2.71 -7.98 3.85
C ASN A 49 2.97 -6.46 3.87
N MET A 50 1.92 -5.64 3.82
CA MET A 50 2.05 -4.18 3.77
C MET A 50 2.21 -3.54 5.16
N SER A 51 1.76 -4.20 6.23
CA SER A 51 1.72 -3.64 7.60
C SER A 51 3.05 -3.07 8.10
N LYS A 52 4.17 -3.71 7.73
CA LYS A 52 5.53 -3.32 8.16
C LYS A 52 6.25 -2.44 7.14
N ILE A 53 5.70 -2.26 5.94
CA ILE A 53 6.37 -1.53 4.87
C ILE A 53 6.57 -0.04 5.18
N PRO A 54 5.62 0.70 5.82
CA PRO A 54 5.87 2.09 6.19
C PRO A 54 7.13 2.25 7.03
N TYR A 55 7.31 1.38 8.03
CA TYR A 55 8.51 1.36 8.86
C TYR A 55 9.77 1.04 8.04
N ARG A 56 9.72 0.03 7.16
CA ARG A 56 10.87 -0.35 6.32
C ARG A 56 11.28 0.78 5.37
N VAL A 57 10.32 1.48 4.77
CA VAL A 57 10.56 2.65 3.91
C VAL A 57 11.29 3.75 4.68
N LEU A 58 10.77 4.13 5.85
CA LEU A 58 11.36 5.19 6.67
C LEU A 58 12.72 4.80 7.24
N SER A 59 12.90 3.54 7.65
CA SER A 59 14.19 3.03 8.11
C SER A 59 15.23 3.01 7.00
N LEU A 60 14.85 2.64 5.77
CA LEU A 60 15.74 2.77 4.63
C LEU A 60 16.10 4.23 4.39
N PHE A 61 15.14 5.15 4.52
CA PHE A 61 15.40 6.57 4.37
C PHE A 61 16.42 7.10 5.38
N ASP A 62 16.24 6.79 6.66
CA ASP A 62 17.19 7.12 7.73
C ASP A 62 18.60 6.58 7.40
N LYS A 63 18.71 5.31 6.98
CA LYS A 63 19.99 4.69 6.61
C LYS A 63 20.68 5.37 5.42
N MET A 64 19.92 5.89 4.46
CA MET A 64 20.51 6.62 3.33
C MET A 64 21.08 7.97 3.75
N ILE A 65 20.38 8.69 4.64
CA ILE A 65 20.88 9.95 5.23
C ILE A 65 22.18 9.67 6.00
N GLU A 66 22.20 8.64 6.85
CA GLU A 66 23.38 8.26 7.62
C GLU A 66 24.56 7.87 6.71
N ASN A 67 24.32 7.11 5.64
CA ASN A 67 25.37 6.69 4.71
C ASN A 67 26.07 7.87 4.02
N ASN A 68 25.36 8.96 3.78
CA ASN A 68 25.95 10.16 3.19
C ASN A 68 27.01 10.82 4.10
N SER A 69 26.94 10.57 5.42
CA SER A 69 27.90 11.10 6.39
C SER A 69 29.18 10.25 6.57
N LEU A 70 29.24 9.06 5.96
CA LEU A 70 30.38 8.14 6.12
C LEU A 70 31.63 8.62 5.38
N LYS A 71 32.76 8.61 6.09
CA LYS A 71 34.08 8.99 5.56
C LYS A 71 34.83 7.83 4.87
N ASN A 72 34.54 6.58 5.24
CA ASN A 72 35.18 5.41 4.67
C ASN A 72 34.46 4.95 3.40
N THR A 73 35.17 4.97 2.27
CA THR A 73 34.64 4.61 0.95
C THR A 73 34.15 3.16 0.87
N LYS A 74 34.88 2.20 1.45
CA LYS A 74 34.50 0.77 1.39
C LYS A 74 33.22 0.48 2.17
N ASP A 75 33.09 1.09 3.36
CA ASP A 75 31.88 0.94 4.17
C ASP A 75 30.67 1.61 3.52
N LYS A 76 30.90 2.74 2.84
CA LYS A 76 29.86 3.46 2.09
C LYS A 76 29.33 2.62 0.93
N GLU A 77 30.21 2.03 0.12
CA GLU A 77 29.84 1.14 -0.99
C GLU A 77 29.05 -0.07 -0.49
N ARG A 78 29.55 -0.78 0.52
CA ARG A 78 28.87 -1.96 1.08
C ARG A 78 27.46 -1.62 1.59
N LYS A 79 27.30 -0.52 2.34
CA LYS A 79 25.98 -0.11 2.83
C LYS A 79 25.07 0.41 1.72
N GLN A 80 25.61 0.97 0.65
CA GLN A 80 24.83 1.39 -0.51
C GLN A 80 24.27 0.19 -1.28
N GLU A 81 25.05 -0.88 -1.44
CA GLU A 81 24.56 -2.15 -2.00
C GLU A 81 23.46 -2.77 -1.12
N GLU A 82 23.64 -2.76 0.20
CA GLU A 82 22.63 -3.25 1.15
C GLU A 82 21.33 -2.44 1.05
N ASN A 83 21.43 -1.11 1.00
CA ASN A 83 20.28 -0.22 0.82
C ASN A 83 19.58 -0.46 -0.52
N LEU A 84 20.32 -0.68 -1.61
CA LEU A 84 19.74 -1.02 -2.91
C LEU A 84 18.98 -2.34 -2.87
N LYS A 85 19.53 -3.36 -2.20
CA LYS A 85 18.84 -4.64 -2.01
C LYS A 85 17.54 -4.46 -1.21
N ASN A 86 17.60 -3.72 -0.11
CA ASN A 86 16.43 -3.41 0.72
C ASN A 86 15.36 -2.64 -0.07
N PHE A 87 15.78 -1.67 -0.89
CA PHE A 87 14.87 -0.90 -1.74
C PHE A 87 14.16 -1.79 -2.76
N LYS A 88 14.90 -2.66 -3.46
CA LYS A 88 14.32 -3.61 -4.44
C LYS A 88 13.29 -4.51 -3.80
N GLU A 89 13.55 -5.01 -2.59
CA GLU A 89 12.60 -5.84 -1.86
C GLU A 89 11.33 -5.06 -1.50
N ILE A 90 11.47 -3.85 -0.96
CA ILE A 90 10.34 -2.95 -0.65
C ILE A 90 9.51 -2.69 -1.90
N MET A 91 10.15 -2.34 -3.02
CA MET A 91 9.48 -2.08 -4.29
C MET A 91 8.70 -3.30 -4.78
N ASN A 92 9.29 -4.50 -4.73
CA ASN A 92 8.62 -5.73 -5.16
C ASN A 92 7.41 -6.07 -4.28
N ILE A 93 7.50 -5.85 -2.97
CA ILE A 93 6.36 -6.05 -2.07
C ILE A 93 5.25 -5.03 -2.38
N ILE A 94 5.58 -3.75 -2.53
CA ILE A 94 4.60 -2.71 -2.88
C ILE A 94 3.93 -3.01 -4.23
N TYR A 95 4.69 -3.45 -5.24
CA TYR A 95 4.12 -3.81 -6.53
C TYR A 95 3.18 -5.02 -6.45
N SER A 96 3.50 -5.99 -5.57
CA SER A 96 2.72 -7.23 -5.43
C SER A 96 1.45 -7.06 -4.58
N TYR A 97 1.49 -6.20 -3.56
CA TYR A 97 0.45 -6.13 -2.52
C TYR A 97 -0.05 -4.71 -2.21
N GLY A 98 0.63 -3.67 -2.67
CA GLY A 98 0.28 -2.28 -2.38
C GLY A 98 -0.89 -1.76 -3.20
N SER A 99 -1.44 -0.62 -2.76
CA SER A 99 -2.44 0.12 -3.53
C SER A 99 -1.85 0.73 -4.80
N LYS A 100 -2.73 1.14 -5.72
CA LYS A 100 -2.34 1.88 -6.92
C LYS A 100 -1.57 3.16 -6.57
N GLU A 101 -2.00 3.86 -5.53
CA GLU A 101 -1.41 5.11 -5.06
C GLU A 101 0.00 4.89 -4.52
N SER A 102 0.21 3.84 -3.72
CA SER A 102 1.54 3.43 -3.25
C SER A 102 2.46 3.06 -4.41
N ILE A 103 1.94 2.37 -5.44
CA ILE A 103 2.69 2.02 -6.66
C ILE A 103 3.06 3.27 -7.48
N LYS A 104 2.18 4.27 -7.58
CA LYS A 104 2.48 5.54 -8.26
C LYS A 104 3.66 6.26 -7.59
N ILE A 105 3.69 6.30 -6.25
CA ILE A 105 4.77 6.99 -5.52
C ILE A 105 6.11 6.28 -5.74
N VAL A 106 6.18 4.94 -5.61
CA VAL A 106 7.45 4.21 -5.80
C VAL A 106 7.92 4.22 -7.25
N SER A 107 6.99 4.18 -8.22
CA SER A 107 7.35 4.28 -9.64
C SER A 107 7.88 5.66 -10.00
N LEU A 108 7.31 6.74 -9.46
CA LEU A 108 7.87 8.09 -9.58
C LEU A 108 9.27 8.16 -8.99
N MET A 109 9.48 7.64 -7.77
CA MET A 109 10.79 7.61 -7.12
C MET A 109 11.84 6.92 -8.01
N GLN A 110 11.49 5.75 -8.55
CA GLN A 110 12.41 4.97 -9.37
C GLN A 110 12.70 5.67 -10.71
N LYS A 111 11.69 6.31 -11.31
CA LYS A 111 11.85 7.12 -12.53
C LYS A 111 12.81 8.28 -12.30
N GLU A 112 12.61 9.06 -11.24
CA GLU A 112 13.49 10.20 -10.91
C GLU A 112 14.92 9.76 -10.56
N ASN A 113 15.08 8.58 -9.94
CA ASN A 113 16.40 8.00 -9.69
C ASN A 113 17.13 7.63 -10.99
N TYR A 114 16.43 7.06 -11.98
CA TYR A 114 17.04 6.77 -13.29
C TYR A 114 17.38 8.03 -14.06
N GLU A 115 16.50 9.03 -14.06
CA GLU A 115 16.75 10.32 -14.72
C GLU A 115 17.94 11.05 -14.10
N ALA A 116 18.05 11.08 -12.77
CA ALA A 116 19.20 11.67 -12.09
C ALA A 116 20.51 10.94 -12.40
N ALA A 117 20.49 9.61 -12.50
CA ALA A 117 21.68 8.83 -12.87
C ALA A 117 22.17 9.14 -14.30
N VAL A 118 21.25 9.39 -15.23
CA VAL A 118 21.58 9.75 -16.62
C VAL A 118 22.03 11.20 -16.74
N THR A 119 21.31 12.12 -16.11
CA THR A 119 21.54 13.57 -16.25
C THR A 119 22.63 14.13 -15.34
N GLN A 120 23.08 13.36 -14.34
CA GLN A 120 24.02 13.78 -13.29
C GLN A 120 23.58 15.05 -12.54
N ILE A 121 22.29 15.37 -12.57
CA ILE A 121 21.72 16.49 -11.83
C ILE A 121 21.41 16.06 -10.40
N ASN A 122 21.80 16.91 -9.44
CA ASN A 122 21.44 16.69 -8.04
C ASN A 122 19.91 16.74 -7.87
N GLN A 123 19.35 15.68 -7.29
CA GLN A 123 17.95 15.63 -6.94
C GLN A 123 17.63 16.68 -5.86
N ASN A 124 16.44 17.27 -5.93
CA ASN A 124 15.95 18.18 -4.90
C ASN A 124 15.70 17.39 -3.61
N GLU A 125 16.48 17.68 -2.57
CA GLU A 125 16.42 16.98 -1.28
C GLU A 125 15.03 17.00 -0.64
N TYR A 126 14.31 18.12 -0.72
CA TYR A 126 12.95 18.26 -0.19
C TYR A 126 11.97 17.38 -0.95
N ARG A 127 12.15 17.23 -2.26
CA ARG A 127 11.35 16.32 -3.07
C ARG A 127 11.63 14.87 -2.71
N THR A 128 12.90 14.47 -2.62
CA THR A 128 13.27 13.12 -2.21
C THR A 128 12.71 12.78 -0.83
N MET A 129 12.88 13.68 0.15
CA MET A 129 12.27 13.59 1.48
C MET A 129 10.75 13.40 1.40
N ALA A 130 10.07 14.26 0.67
CA ALA A 130 8.62 14.22 0.52
C ALA A 130 8.15 12.89 -0.09
N ILE A 131 8.84 12.36 -1.10
CA ILE A 131 8.49 11.06 -1.71
C ILE A 131 8.58 9.92 -0.67
N PHE A 132 9.67 9.82 0.11
CA PHE A 132 9.82 8.76 1.12
C PHE A 132 8.74 8.82 2.19
N VAL A 133 8.47 10.02 2.70
CA VAL A 133 7.48 10.20 3.77
C VAL A 133 6.06 10.02 3.25
N LEU A 134 5.74 10.53 2.05
CA LEU A 134 4.44 10.29 1.41
C LEU A 134 4.20 8.82 1.13
N LEU A 135 5.20 8.06 0.69
CA LEU A 135 5.08 6.62 0.48
C LEU A 135 4.69 5.91 1.78
N ALA A 136 5.38 6.23 2.88
CA ALA A 136 5.07 5.65 4.18
C ALA A 136 3.66 6.06 4.67
N THR A 137 3.27 7.33 4.46
CA THR A 137 1.94 7.85 4.79
C THR A 137 0.84 7.15 3.99
N GLN A 138 1.01 7.01 2.68
CA GLN A 138 0.05 6.33 1.80
C GLN A 138 -0.13 4.87 2.23
N ILE A 139 0.95 4.13 2.42
CA ILE A 139 0.87 2.71 2.81
C ILE A 139 0.23 2.58 4.20
N LYS A 140 0.58 3.47 5.15
CA LYS A 140 -0.08 3.50 6.46
C LYS A 140 -1.58 3.72 6.30
N TYR A 141 -2.00 4.66 5.46
CA TYR A 141 -3.40 4.90 5.19
C TYR A 141 -4.07 3.67 4.56
N ASP A 142 -3.44 3.03 3.58
CA ASP A 142 -3.96 1.82 2.92
C ASP A 142 -4.22 0.69 3.92
N VAL A 143 -3.35 0.54 4.93
CA VAL A 143 -3.45 -0.52 5.94
C VAL A 143 -4.40 -0.17 7.09
N THR A 144 -4.47 1.11 7.48
CA THR A 144 -5.15 1.52 8.74
C THR A 144 -6.41 2.34 8.50
N SER A 145 -6.62 2.85 7.28
CA SER A 145 -7.61 3.88 6.94
C SER A 145 -7.47 5.19 7.74
N VAL A 146 -6.33 5.41 8.42
CA VAL A 146 -6.09 6.63 9.21
C VAL A 146 -5.19 7.57 8.43
N ALA A 147 -5.79 8.61 7.85
CA ALA A 147 -5.08 9.67 7.16
C ALA A 147 -4.32 10.54 8.17
N VAL A 148 -3.03 10.79 7.90
CA VAL A 148 -2.16 11.62 8.75
C VAL A 148 -1.28 12.45 7.84
N SER A 149 -1.13 13.74 8.13
CA SER A 149 -0.21 14.60 7.39
C SER A 149 1.24 14.13 7.57
N PRO A 150 2.04 14.02 6.49
CA PRO A 150 3.49 13.81 6.52
C PRO A 150 4.23 14.79 7.44
N ARG A 151 3.64 15.97 7.70
CA ARG A 151 4.16 17.00 8.61
C ARG A 151 4.64 16.42 9.94
N TYR A 152 3.88 15.52 10.55
CA TYR A 152 4.21 14.98 11.86
C TYR A 152 5.49 14.14 11.86
N TRP A 153 5.76 13.43 10.77
CA TRP A 153 7.03 12.72 10.62
C TRP A 153 8.20 13.70 10.54
N PHE A 154 8.05 14.78 9.77
CA PHE A 154 9.09 15.81 9.66
C PHE A 154 9.37 16.49 11.00
N ILE A 155 8.33 16.83 11.78
CA ILE A 155 8.49 17.39 13.14
C ILE A 155 9.24 16.42 14.05
N MET A 156 8.93 15.12 13.96
CA MET A 156 9.59 14.10 14.79
C MET A 156 11.07 13.90 14.42
N LYS A 157 11.46 14.18 13.17
CA LYS A 157 12.77 13.82 12.62
C LYS A 157 13.73 14.99 12.45
N LEU A 158 13.23 16.18 12.11
CA LEU A 158 14.04 17.35 11.80
C LEU A 158 14.09 18.28 13.01
N LYS A 159 15.29 18.55 13.50
CA LYS A 159 15.50 19.49 14.61
C LYS A 159 15.16 20.94 14.24
N ASP A 160 15.31 21.26 12.96
CA ASP A 160 15.16 22.59 12.38
C ASP A 160 13.94 22.68 11.45
N PHE A 161 12.93 21.85 11.70
CA PHE A 161 11.70 21.75 10.91
C PHE A 161 11.08 23.11 10.57
N ASP A 162 10.94 24.00 11.56
CA ASP A 162 10.27 25.30 11.37
C ASP A 162 10.96 26.15 10.29
N SER A 163 12.29 26.08 10.19
CA SER A 163 13.06 26.81 9.17
C SER A 163 12.88 26.25 7.76
N GLN A 164 12.51 24.97 7.64
CA GLN A 164 12.39 24.24 6.38
C GLN A 164 10.92 23.98 5.97
N GLN A 165 9.97 24.30 6.85
CA GLN A 165 8.55 23.97 6.71
C GLN A 165 7.98 24.35 5.35
N ASN A 166 8.25 25.56 4.87
CA ASN A 166 7.67 26.04 3.61
C ASN A 166 8.13 25.21 2.41
N ARG A 167 9.42 24.86 2.34
CA ARG A 167 9.99 24.06 1.24
C ARG A 167 9.49 22.62 1.28
N LEU A 168 9.40 22.05 2.49
CA LEU A 168 8.84 20.71 2.69
C LEU A 168 7.35 20.66 2.32
N SER A 169 6.56 21.65 2.74
CA SER A 169 5.13 21.75 2.41
C SER A 169 4.94 21.94 0.91
N GLU A 170 5.72 22.83 0.27
CA GLU A 170 5.66 23.04 -1.18
C GLU A 170 5.97 21.75 -1.94
N ALA A 171 7.09 21.09 -1.62
CA ALA A 171 7.48 19.84 -2.28
C ALA A 171 6.44 18.72 -2.08
N THR A 172 5.91 18.59 -0.86
CA THR A 172 4.91 17.57 -0.50
C THR A 172 3.57 17.83 -1.18
N ASN A 173 3.04 19.05 -1.08
CA ASN A 173 1.74 19.42 -1.65
C ASN A 173 1.79 19.36 -3.18
N LYS A 174 2.93 19.69 -3.81
CA LYS A 174 3.13 19.52 -5.24
C LYS A 174 3.05 18.05 -5.65
N LEU A 175 3.74 17.15 -4.92
CA LEU A 175 3.68 15.71 -5.18
C LEU A 175 2.28 15.13 -5.00
N ILE A 176 1.54 15.57 -3.98
CA ILE A 176 0.14 15.18 -3.76
C ILE A 176 -0.70 15.52 -4.99
N GLY A 177 -0.56 16.74 -5.52
CA GLY A 177 -1.25 17.18 -6.73
C GLY A 177 -0.82 16.41 -7.98
N GLU A 178 0.48 16.22 -8.20
CA GLU A 178 1.04 15.50 -9.36
C GLU A 178 0.57 14.04 -9.42
N LEU A 179 0.48 13.37 -8.28
CA LEU A 179 0.13 11.96 -8.19
C LEU A 179 -1.38 11.70 -7.97
N GLY A 180 -2.14 12.76 -7.67
CA GLY A 180 -3.56 12.68 -7.31
C GLY A 180 -3.78 11.87 -6.04
N LEU A 181 -3.01 12.17 -4.99
CA LEU A 181 -3.14 11.55 -3.66
C LEU A 181 -4.25 12.24 -2.84
N ASP A 182 -4.58 11.66 -1.69
CA ASP A 182 -5.59 12.22 -0.78
C ASP A 182 -5.16 13.61 -0.25
N ASP A 183 -6.05 14.60 -0.38
CA ASP A 183 -5.80 15.97 0.07
C ASP A 183 -5.64 16.07 1.60
N ASN A 184 -6.11 15.09 2.37
CA ASN A 184 -5.86 15.01 3.81
C ASN A 184 -4.37 14.79 4.15
N PHE A 185 -3.53 14.47 3.17
CA PHE A 185 -2.08 14.40 3.34
C PHE A 185 -1.37 15.74 3.19
N ARG A 186 -2.08 16.83 2.88
CA ARG A 186 -1.44 18.14 2.73
C ARG A 186 -0.74 18.59 4.02
N MET A 187 0.29 19.43 3.84
CA MET A 187 1.13 20.01 4.89
C MET A 187 0.92 21.51 5.05
#